data_AF-A0A661UXZ9-F1
#
_entry.id   AF-A0A661UXZ9-F1
#
_cell.length_a   1.000
_cell.length_b   1.000
_cell.length_c   1.000
_cell.angle_alpha   90.00
_cell.angle_beta   90.00
_cell.angle_gamma   90.00
#
_symmetry.space_group_name_H-M   'P 1'
#
loop_
_entity.id
_entity.type
_entity.pdbx_description
1 polymer ?
#
loop_
_entity_poly.entity_id
_entity_poly.type
_entity_poly.pdbx_seq_one_letter_code
_entity_poly.pdbx_strand_id
1 'polypeptide(L)'
;MSTPAQKIHAQLEKVAWLRGRGPVSYDYGKWVDATHGVLALVYDAESAEAAGFLEIVGKGAEARGWGLPLAPDNQWGMQRRLDRAEAYLQSLVGETQPAG
;
A
#
# COMPACT_ATOMS: atom_id res chain seq x y z
N MET A 1 6.55 6.31 21.38
CA MET A 1 5.73 6.60 20.18
C MET A 1 6.47 6.07 18.97
N SER A 2 5.79 5.45 18.01
CA SER A 2 6.45 4.94 16.80
C SER A 2 6.89 6.08 15.88
N THR A 3 8.10 5.99 15.35
CA THR A 3 8.62 6.92 14.34
C THR A 3 7.82 6.80 13.03
N PRO A 4 7.87 7.81 12.14
CA PRO A 4 7.30 7.70 10.80
C PRO A 4 7.72 6.44 10.05
N ALA A 5 9.02 6.15 10.00
CA ALA A 5 9.56 4.94 9.37
C ALA A 5 8.97 3.65 9.98
N GLN A 6 8.82 3.58 11.30
CA GLN A 6 8.21 2.43 11.97
C GLN A 6 6.73 2.24 11.60
N LYS A 7 5.98 3.33 11.41
CA LYS A 7 4.56 3.25 11.00
C LYS A 7 4.43 2.73 9.56
N ILE A 8 5.31 3.17 8.67
CA ILE A 8 5.34 2.72 7.26
C ILE A 8 5.79 1.25 7.20
N HIS A 9 6.84 0.89 7.93
CA HIS A 9 7.33 -0.49 8.02
C HIS A 9 6.25 -1.46 8.52
N ALA A 10 5.44 -1.06 9.50
CA ALA A 10 4.32 -1.89 9.98
C ALA A 10 3.24 -2.15 8.92
N GLN A 11 3.10 -1.30 7.90
CA GLN A 11 2.22 -1.59 6.76
C GLN A 11 2.89 -2.50 5.72
N LEU A 12 4.21 -2.38 5.56
CA LEU A 12 5.01 -3.25 4.70
C LEU A 12 4.92 -4.72 5.14
N GLU A 13 5.03 -4.99 6.44
CA GLU A 13 4.94 -6.35 6.99
C GLU A 13 3.59 -7.05 6.69
N LYS A 14 2.52 -6.28 6.50
CA LYS A 14 1.20 -6.83 6.17
C LYS A 14 1.09 -7.30 4.73
N VAL A 15 1.97 -6.85 3.83
CA VAL A 15 1.94 -7.24 2.41
C VAL A 15 2.14 -8.76 2.26
N ALA A 16 3.10 -9.35 2.98
CA ALA A 16 3.35 -10.79 2.95
C ALA A 16 2.12 -11.60 3.40
N TRP A 17 1.43 -11.13 4.45
CA TRP A 17 0.19 -11.74 4.93
C TRP A 17 -0.95 -11.65 3.91
N LEU A 18 -1.09 -10.52 3.22
CA LEU A 18 -2.09 -10.32 2.16
C LEU A 18 -1.85 -11.24 0.96
N ARG A 19 -0.58 -11.46 0.58
CA ARG A 19 -0.23 -12.39 -0.50
C ARG A 19 -0.63 -13.83 -0.18
N GLY A 20 -0.39 -14.29 1.05
CA GLY A 20 -0.59 -15.68 1.47
C GLY A 20 -2.04 -16.14 1.55
N ARG A 21 -3.02 -15.24 1.68
CA ARG A 21 -4.44 -15.59 1.80
C ARG A 21 -5.21 -15.70 0.47
N GLY A 22 -4.56 -15.43 -0.66
CA GLY A 22 -5.26 -15.26 -1.93
C GLY A 22 -6.03 -13.93 -1.99
N PRO A 23 -6.80 -13.67 -3.07
CA PRO A 23 -7.38 -12.36 -3.34
C PRO A 23 -8.58 -12.04 -2.43
N VAL A 24 -8.34 -11.75 -1.15
CA VAL A 24 -9.38 -11.27 -0.23
C VAL A 24 -9.50 -9.75 -0.37
N SER A 25 -10.36 -9.31 -1.28
CA SER A 25 -10.54 -7.89 -1.64
C SER A 25 -10.86 -6.99 -0.45
N TYR A 26 -11.53 -7.53 0.57
CA TYR A 26 -11.88 -6.81 1.78
C TYR A 26 -10.66 -6.46 2.65
N ASP A 27 -9.81 -7.45 2.93
CA ASP A 27 -8.59 -7.25 3.74
C ASP A 27 -7.58 -6.36 3.00
N TYR A 28 -7.47 -6.53 1.68
CA TYR A 28 -6.72 -5.61 0.83
C TYR A 28 -7.24 -4.17 0.93
N GLY A 29 -8.56 -3.97 0.83
CA GLY A 29 -9.17 -2.64 0.94
C GLY A 29 -8.88 -1.98 2.29
N LYS A 30 -9.02 -2.72 3.39
CA LYS A 30 -8.67 -2.24 4.74
C LYS A 30 -7.21 -1.82 4.84
N TRP A 31 -6.31 -2.64 4.30
CA TRP A 31 -4.89 -2.33 4.30
C TRP A 31 -4.57 -1.07 3.47
N VAL A 32 -5.20 -0.90 2.30
CA VAL A 32 -5.04 0.32 1.50
C VAL A 32 -5.48 1.55 2.30
N ASP A 33 -6.66 1.52 2.91
CA ASP A 33 -7.19 2.67 3.66
C ASP A 33 -6.31 3.01 4.86
N ALA A 34 -5.86 1.99 5.61
CA ALA A 34 -4.96 2.16 6.74
C ALA A 34 -3.58 2.70 6.31
N THR A 35 -3.04 2.20 5.20
CA THR A 35 -1.73 2.63 4.69
C THR A 35 -1.77 4.06 4.18
N HIS A 36 -2.79 4.42 3.40
CA HIS A 36 -2.99 5.80 2.96
C HIS A 36 -3.15 6.76 4.16
N GLY A 37 -3.89 6.36 5.20
CA GLY A 37 -3.99 7.14 6.43
C GLY A 37 -2.66 7.33 7.15
N VAL A 38 -1.79 6.31 7.17
CA VAL A 38 -0.42 6.44 7.72
C VAL A 38 0.42 7.42 6.88
N LEU A 39 0.38 7.32 5.56
CA LEU A 39 1.14 8.22 4.68
C LEU A 39 0.68 9.67 4.83
N ALA A 40 -0.63 9.91 4.89
CA ALA A 40 -1.20 11.24 5.15
C ALA A 40 -0.77 11.81 6.51
N LEU A 41 -0.63 10.96 7.54
CA LEU A 41 -0.14 11.39 8.85
C LEU A 41 1.36 11.67 8.89
N VAL A 42 2.15 11.04 8.01
CA VAL A 42 3.61 11.21 7.97
C VAL A 42 4.02 12.37 7.08
N TYR A 43 3.41 12.50 5.91
CA TYR A 43 3.83 13.41 4.85
C TYR A 43 2.85 14.56 4.58
N ASP A 44 1.71 14.60 5.28
CA ASP A 44 0.50 15.36 4.94
C ASP A 44 -0.41 14.66 3.91
N ALA A 45 -1.71 14.95 3.95
CA ALA A 45 -2.72 14.34 3.11
C ALA A 45 -2.61 14.73 1.62
N GLU A 46 -2.05 15.91 1.31
CA GLU A 46 -1.86 16.40 -0.06
C GLU A 46 -0.47 16.05 -0.63
N SER A 47 0.30 15.24 0.10
CA SER A 47 1.65 14.84 -0.28
C SER A 47 1.69 13.97 -1.54
N ALA A 48 2.81 14.06 -2.27
CA ALA A 48 3.06 13.21 -3.44
C ALA A 48 3.15 11.73 -3.03
N GLU A 49 3.57 11.46 -1.80
CA GLU A 49 3.69 10.13 -1.19
C GLU A 49 2.33 9.47 -0.99
N ALA A 50 1.38 10.21 -0.42
CA ALA A 50 0.00 9.73 -0.25
C ALA A 50 -0.70 9.54 -1.61
N ALA A 51 -0.52 10.50 -2.53
CA ALA A 51 -1.09 10.43 -3.87
C ALA A 51 -0.52 9.26 -4.71
N GLY A 52 0.81 9.13 -4.75
CA GLY A 52 1.49 8.09 -5.52
C GLY A 52 1.14 6.67 -5.04
N PHE A 53 0.93 6.49 -3.74
CA PHE A 53 0.42 5.22 -3.21
C PHE A 53 -0.97 4.87 -3.81
N LEU A 54 -1.89 5.84 -3.88
CA LEU A 54 -3.23 5.64 -4.44
C LEU A 54 -3.23 5.33 -5.94
N GLU A 55 -2.27 5.88 -6.70
CA GLU A 55 -2.09 5.57 -8.12
C GLU A 55 -1.72 4.08 -8.35
N ILE A 56 -0.97 3.50 -7.42
CA ILE A 56 -0.56 2.08 -7.48
C ILE A 56 -1.74 1.16 -7.15
N VAL A 57 -2.42 1.43 -6.03
CA VAL A 57 -3.39 0.49 -5.42
C VAL A 57 -4.82 0.71 -5.87
N GLY A 58 -5.13 1.87 -6.47
CA GLY A 58 -6.46 2.31 -6.88
C GLY A 58 -7.19 3.15 -5.82
N LYS A 59 -7.79 4.26 -6.27
CA LYS A 59 -8.60 5.17 -5.44
C LYS A 59 -10.05 4.66 -5.33
N GLY A 60 -10.45 4.23 -4.14
CA GLY A 60 -11.83 3.74 -3.88
C GLY A 60 -12.11 2.34 -4.43
N ALA A 61 -13.29 1.81 -4.12
CA ALA A 61 -13.65 0.41 -4.39
C ALA A 61 -13.62 0.03 -5.89
N GLU A 62 -14.12 0.92 -6.75
CA GLU A 62 -14.18 0.71 -8.21
C GLU A 62 -12.78 0.61 -8.83
N ALA A 63 -11.90 1.58 -8.57
CA ALA A 63 -10.52 1.56 -9.08
C ALA A 63 -9.69 0.40 -8.49
N ARG A 64 -10.04 -0.08 -7.30
CA ARG A 64 -9.44 -1.27 -6.67
C ARG A 64 -9.88 -2.58 -7.34
N GLY A 65 -10.77 -2.53 -8.34
CA GLY A 65 -11.25 -3.72 -9.04
C GLY A 65 -12.12 -4.62 -8.15
N TRP A 66 -12.84 -4.04 -7.18
CA TRP A 66 -13.81 -4.80 -6.39
C TRP A 66 -14.89 -5.37 -7.32
N GLY A 67 -14.92 -6.70 -7.46
CA GLY A 67 -16.01 -7.42 -8.14
C GLY A 67 -15.61 -8.25 -9.36
N LEU A 68 -14.36 -8.18 -9.85
CA LEU A 68 -13.90 -9.04 -10.93
C LEU A 68 -12.52 -9.63 -10.61
N PRO A 69 -12.37 -10.97 -10.57
CA PRO A 69 -11.06 -11.58 -10.50
C PRO A 69 -10.32 -11.26 -11.80
N LEU A 70 -9.46 -10.25 -11.76
CA LEU A 70 -8.48 -10.05 -12.83
C LEU A 70 -7.55 -11.26 -12.85
N ALA A 71 -7.17 -11.70 -14.04
CA ALA A 71 -6.24 -12.80 -14.20
C ALA A 71 -4.96 -12.55 -13.36
N PRO A 72 -4.33 -13.59 -12.78
CA PRO A 72 -3.18 -13.42 -11.89
C PRO A 72 -2.01 -12.62 -12.48
N ASP A 73 -1.86 -12.67 -13.79
CA ASP A 73 -0.83 -11.97 -14.57
C ASP A 73 -1.24 -10.54 -14.97
N ASN A 74 -2.50 -10.16 -14.80
CA ASN A 74 -2.99 -8.82 -15.09
C ASN A 74 -2.25 -7.79 -14.23
N GLN A 75 -1.70 -6.75 -14.86
CA GLN A 75 -0.95 -5.68 -14.18
C GLN A 75 -1.75 -4.94 -13.08
N TRP A 76 -3.08 -4.95 -13.19
CA TRP A 76 -4.00 -4.38 -12.21
C TRP A 76 -4.57 -5.40 -11.23
N GLY A 77 -4.17 -6.67 -11.34
CA GLY A 77 -4.48 -7.70 -10.35
C GLY A 77 -3.89 -7.36 -8.98
N MET A 78 -4.54 -7.85 -7.93
CA MET A 78 -4.16 -7.57 -6.54
C MET A 78 -2.69 -7.90 -6.24
N GLN A 79 -2.19 -9.03 -6.74
CA GLN A 79 -0.79 -9.45 -6.53
C GLN A 79 0.19 -8.43 -7.11
N ARG A 80 0.00 -8.02 -8.38
CA ARG A 80 0.84 -7.01 -9.04
C ARG A 80 0.76 -5.64 -8.38
N ARG A 81 -0.38 -5.28 -7.80
CA ARG A 81 -0.53 -4.06 -7.01
C ARG A 81 0.23 -4.14 -5.69
N LEU A 82 0.13 -5.28 -4.99
CA LEU A 82 0.88 -5.53 -3.77
C LEU A 82 2.40 -5.48 -4.01
N ASP A 83 2.89 -6.04 -5.12
CA ASP A 83 4.31 -5.97 -5.50
C ASP A 83 4.79 -4.53 -5.70
N ARG A 84 4.03 -3.73 -6.45
CA ARG A 84 4.36 -2.31 -6.67
C ARG A 84 4.28 -1.50 -5.40
N ALA A 85 3.27 -1.75 -4.57
CA ALA A 85 3.09 -1.03 -3.32
C ALA A 85 4.17 -1.39 -2.29
N GLU A 86 4.63 -2.65 -2.25
CA GLU A 86 5.75 -3.06 -1.41
C GLU A 86 7.02 -2.28 -1.76
N ALA A 87 7.39 -2.23 -3.04
CA ALA A 87 8.55 -1.50 -3.51
C ALA A 87 8.45 0.01 -3.19
N TYR A 88 7.26 0.58 -3.34
CA TYR A 88 7.00 1.97 -3.01
C TYR A 88 7.14 2.26 -1.51
N LEU A 89 6.56 1.43 -0.65
CA LEU A 89 6.69 1.62 0.80
C LEU A 89 8.14 1.41 1.27
N GLN A 90 8.89 0.51 0.63
CA GLN A 90 10.32 0.32 0.90
C GLN A 90 11.14 1.58 0.58
N SER A 91 10.86 2.27 -0.53
CA SER A 91 11.57 3.52 -0.86
C SER A 91 11.29 4.62 0.17
N LEU A 92 10.03 4.77 0.59
CA LEU A 92 9.64 5.76 1.61
C LEU A 92 10.25 5.49 2.98
N VAL A 93 10.42 4.21 3.37
CA VAL A 93 11.16 3.85 4.59
C VAL A 93 12.62 4.29 4.48
N GLY A 94 13.26 4.08 3.33
CA GLY A 94 14.65 4.52 3.09
C GLY A 94 14.82 6.04 3.17
N GLU A 95 13.85 6.81 2.68
CA GLU A 95 13.84 8.27 2.74
C GLU A 95 13.60 8.82 4.16
N THR A 96 12.84 8.11 4.99
CA THR A 96 12.48 8.54 6.35
C THR A 96 13.48 8.11 7.42
N GLN A 97 14.44 7.26 7.10
CA GLN A 97 15.57 6.98 7.97
C GLN A 97 16.65 8.05 7.77
N PRO A 98 17.18 8.67 8.85
CA PRO A 98 18.35 9.51 8.71
C PRO A 98 19.51 8.66 8.19
N ALA A 99 20.28 9.18 7.23
CA ALA A 99 21.56 8.59 6.86
C ALA A 99 22.40 8.45 8.13
N GLY A 100 22.70 7.21 8.52
CA GLY A 100 23.49 6.90 9.71
C GLY A 100 24.90 7.45 9.64
#